data_AF-M5CAN9-F1
#
_entry.id   AF-M5CAN9-F1
#
_cell.length_a   1.000
_cell.length_b   1.000
_cell.length_c   1.000
_cell.angle_alpha   90.00
_cell.angle_beta   90.00
_cell.angle_gamma   90.00
#
_symmetry.space_group_name_H-M   'P 1'
#
loop_
_entity.id
_entity.type
_entity.pdbx_description
1 polymer ?
#
loop_
_entity_poly.entity_id
_entity_poly.type
_entity_poly.pdbx_seq_one_letter_code
_entity_poly.pdbx_strand_id
1 'polypeptide(L)'
;MLEAIGAGSRERIGPTDWAELWRQSENFARVKREIAEIKEDVTRQPAMRDPNENKKYATPFIHQLRVVSRRALAASWRQPEYGFTRLFNHGVIALATSLTFLQLGNSAQEIQYRVFAIFMAIMIPLAIVSEVEPMFIHARMTFIRESSSRMYSEFVFALGQVIAEIPYS
;
A
#
# COMPACT_ATOMS: atom_id res chain seq x y z
N MET A 1 14.45 -13.06 -12.74
CA MET A 1 14.94 -14.26 -12.02
C MET A 1 14.54 -15.59 -12.69
N LEU A 2 13.68 -15.59 -13.72
CA LEU A 2 13.37 -16.79 -14.53
C LEU A 2 14.33 -17.01 -15.72
N GLU A 3 15.14 -16.02 -16.08
CA GLU A 3 16.11 -16.12 -17.19
C GLU A 3 17.33 -16.99 -16.85
N ALA A 4 17.71 -17.08 -15.57
CA ALA A 4 18.85 -17.88 -15.12
C ALA A 4 18.55 -19.39 -15.08
N ILE A 5 17.28 -19.78 -15.09
CA ILE A 5 16.84 -21.18 -15.00
C ILE A 5 16.36 -21.74 -16.34
N GLY A 6 16.35 -20.93 -17.41
CA GLY A 6 15.93 -21.35 -18.74
C GLY A 6 14.56 -22.03 -18.69
N ALA A 7 13.48 -21.25 -18.64
CA ALA A 7 12.10 -21.73 -18.65
C ALA A 7 11.74 -22.45 -19.97
N GLY A 8 12.38 -23.59 -20.25
CA GLY A 8 12.17 -24.44 -21.42
C GLY A 8 12.64 -23.87 -22.77
N SER A 9 13.25 -22.68 -22.84
CA SER A 9 13.57 -22.04 -24.13
C SER A 9 14.89 -22.48 -24.78
N ARG A 10 15.72 -23.29 -24.09
CA ARG A 10 16.97 -23.84 -24.63
C ARG A 10 16.89 -25.36 -24.69
N GLU A 11 17.45 -25.95 -25.76
CA GLU A 11 17.59 -27.40 -25.88
C GLU A 11 18.34 -27.97 -24.68
N ARG A 12 17.85 -29.12 -24.20
CA ARG A 12 18.42 -29.82 -23.05
C ARG A 12 19.88 -30.17 -23.33
N ILE A 13 20.80 -29.60 -22.55
CA ILE A 13 22.22 -29.94 -22.65
C ILE A 13 22.45 -31.23 -21.86
N GLY A 14 22.59 -32.36 -22.58
CA GLY A 14 22.98 -33.66 -22.04
C GLY A 14 21.86 -34.72 -21.99
N PRO A 15 22.22 -36.01 -21.80
CA PRO A 15 21.30 -37.14 -21.81
C PRO A 15 20.50 -37.31 -20.50
N THR A 16 20.86 -36.61 -19.43
CA THR A 16 20.31 -36.83 -18.08
C THR A 16 19.71 -35.53 -17.53
N ASP A 17 18.58 -35.65 -16.84
CA ASP A 17 17.96 -34.54 -16.12
C ASP A 17 18.81 -34.17 -14.89
N TRP A 18 19.20 -32.90 -14.79
CA TRP A 18 19.96 -32.36 -13.65
C TRP A 18 19.22 -32.52 -12.32
N ALA A 19 17.89 -32.48 -12.32
CA ALA A 19 17.11 -32.71 -11.11
C ALA A 19 17.27 -34.15 -10.59
N GLU A 20 17.34 -35.13 -11.50
CA GLU A 20 17.52 -36.53 -11.16
C GLU A 20 18.97 -36.82 -10.73
N LEU A 21 19.95 -36.22 -11.41
CA LEU A 21 21.36 -36.29 -11.03
C LEU A 21 21.60 -35.73 -9.62
N TRP A 22 20.94 -34.60 -9.28
CA TRP A 22 21.01 -34.03 -7.93
C TRP A 22 20.42 -34.99 -6.88
N ARG A 23 19.25 -35.59 -7.14
CA ARG A 23 18.62 -36.54 -6.21
C ARG A 23 19.46 -37.78 -5.93
N GLN A 24 20.22 -38.23 -6.92
CA GLN A 24 21.12 -39.38 -6.80
C GLN A 24 22.49 -39.02 -6.21
N SER A 25 22.80 -37.72 -6.07
CA SER A 25 24.09 -37.25 -5.56
C SER A 25 24.22 -37.43 -4.05
N GLU A 26 25.45 -37.63 -3.59
CA GLU A 26 25.79 -37.66 -2.16
C GLU A 26 25.47 -36.32 -1.46
N ASN A 27 25.56 -35.20 -2.18
CA ASN A 27 25.22 -33.88 -1.66
C ASN A 27 23.75 -33.79 -1.22
N PHE A 28 22.84 -34.38 -1.99
CA PHE A 28 21.42 -34.44 -1.61
C PHE A 28 21.19 -35.27 -0.34
N ALA A 29 21.88 -36.41 -0.22
CA ALA A 29 21.85 -37.22 0.99
C ALA A 29 22.44 -36.48 2.21
N ARG A 30 23.50 -35.68 2.02
CA ARG A 30 24.07 -34.83 3.07
C ARG A 30 23.11 -33.74 3.52
N VAL A 31 22.50 -32.99 2.59
CA VAL A 31 21.53 -31.93 2.92
C VAL A 31 20.30 -32.51 3.65
N LYS A 32 19.82 -33.70 3.25
CA LYS A 32 18.73 -34.37 3.96
C LYS A 32 19.09 -34.75 5.40
N ARG A 33 20.32 -35.23 5.62
CA ARG A 33 20.82 -35.54 6.97
C ARG A 33 20.92 -34.28 7.82
N GLU A 34 21.51 -33.21 7.28
CA GLU A 34 21.61 -31.91 7.96
C GLU A 34 20.23 -31.35 8.36
N ILE A 35 19.22 -31.45 7.48
CA ILE A 35 17.84 -31.07 7.80
C ILE A 35 17.26 -31.93 8.94
N ALA A 36 17.55 -33.24 8.96
CA ALA A 36 17.08 -34.13 10.02
C ALA A 36 17.76 -33.81 11.36
N GLU A 37 19.07 -33.56 11.35
CA GLU A 37 19.86 -33.14 12.52
C GLU A 37 19.32 -31.82 13.10
N ILE A 38 19.11 -30.81 12.26
CA ILE A 38 18.54 -29.51 12.70
C ILE A 38 17.15 -29.70 13.35
N LYS A 39 16.30 -30.55 12.78
CA LYS A 39 14.96 -30.82 13.36
C LYS A 39 15.05 -31.52 14.71
N GLU A 40 15.98 -32.46 14.84
CA GLU A 40 16.20 -33.19 16.07
C GLU A 40 16.79 -32.28 17.15
N ASP A 41 17.74 -31.41 16.80
CA ASP A 41 18.32 -30.42 17.71
C ASP A 41 17.28 -29.42 18.23
N VAL A 42 16.39 -28.93 17.37
CA VAL A 42 15.26 -28.07 17.78
C VAL A 42 14.30 -28.79 18.73
N THR A 43 14.10 -30.09 18.57
CA THR A 43 13.22 -30.89 19.43
C THR A 43 13.85 -31.19 20.80
N ARG A 44 15.20 -31.31 20.84
CA ARG A 44 15.97 -31.61 22.06
C ARG A 44 16.22 -30.39 22.94
N GLN A 45 16.24 -29.18 22.37
CA GLN A 45 16.42 -27.95 23.15
C GLN A 45 15.13 -27.64 23.95
N PRO A 46 15.21 -27.38 25.27
CA PRO A 46 14.08 -26.85 26.01
C PRO A 46 13.69 -25.52 25.37
N ALA A 47 12.41 -25.34 25.06
CA ALA A 47 11.93 -24.15 24.38
C ALA A 47 12.24 -22.90 25.21
N MET A 48 13.38 -22.25 24.97
CA MET A 48 13.59 -20.86 25.31
C MET A 48 12.69 -20.07 24.37
N ARG A 49 11.38 -20.10 24.67
CA ARG A 49 10.39 -19.33 23.95
C ARG A 49 10.74 -17.87 24.17
N ASP A 50 11.22 -17.22 23.12
CA ASP A 50 11.30 -15.77 23.11
C ASP A 50 9.86 -15.27 23.40
N PRO A 51 9.65 -14.43 24.42
CA PRO A 51 8.33 -13.83 24.67
C PRO A 51 7.72 -13.13 23.44
N ASN A 52 8.54 -12.81 22.44
CA ASN A 52 8.15 -12.21 21.16
C ASN A 52 7.97 -13.20 20.01
N GLU A 53 8.20 -14.51 20.20
CA GLU A 53 8.18 -15.52 19.13
C GLU A 53 6.82 -15.59 18.40
N ASN A 54 5.73 -15.29 19.11
CA ASN A 54 4.37 -15.24 18.57
C ASN A 54 3.92 -13.86 18.08
N LYS A 55 4.75 -12.81 18.19
CA LYS A 55 4.35 -11.46 17.78
C LYS A 55 4.46 -11.33 16.26
N LYS A 56 3.32 -11.04 15.61
CA LYS A 56 3.26 -10.77 14.16
C LYS A 56 4.12 -9.55 13.75
N TYR A 57 4.30 -8.58 14.65
CA TYR A 57 5.07 -7.35 14.43
C TYR A 57 5.98 -7.05 15.62
N ALA A 58 7.14 -6.43 15.36
CA ALA A 58 8.13 -6.13 16.38
C ALA A 58 7.72 -5.03 17.37
N THR A 59 6.88 -4.07 16.94
CA THR A 59 6.48 -2.90 17.74
C THR A 59 4.97 -2.86 17.97
N PRO A 60 4.48 -2.20 19.04
CA PRO A 60 3.04 -2.08 19.29
C PRO A 60 2.35 -1.19 18.24
N PHE A 61 1.05 -1.41 18.04
CA PHE A 61 0.24 -0.76 17.01
C PHE A 61 0.32 0.78 17.03
N ILE A 62 0.23 1.41 18.22
CA ILE A 62 0.25 2.88 18.35
C ILE A 62 1.60 3.47 17.92
N HIS A 63 2.70 2.76 18.21
CA HIS A 63 4.01 3.19 17.77
C HIS A 63 4.11 3.15 16.24
N GLN A 64 3.67 2.04 15.63
CA GLN A 64 3.60 1.91 14.16
C GLN A 64 2.77 3.05 13.56
N LEU A 65 1.58 3.31 14.11
CA LEU A 65 0.68 4.36 13.63
C LEU A 65 1.33 5.73 13.69
N ARG A 66 1.91 6.13 14.82
CA ARG A 66 2.56 7.43 14.96
C ARG A 66 3.68 7.62 13.94
N VAL A 67 4.52 6.59 13.74
CA VAL A 67 5.65 6.65 12.80
C VAL A 67 5.16 6.74 11.36
N VAL A 68 4.21 5.87 10.96
CA VAL A 68 3.68 5.83 9.59
C VAL A 68 2.88 7.08 9.27
N SER A 69 2.03 7.58 10.17
CA SER A 69 1.28 8.83 10.00
C SER A 69 2.22 10.03 9.86
N ARG A 70 3.26 10.14 10.69
CA ARG A 70 4.23 11.23 10.59
C ARG A 70 4.96 11.20 9.24
N ARG A 71 5.33 10.00 8.78
CA ARG A 71 5.95 9.82 7.46
C ARG A 71 5.00 10.21 6.32
N ALA A 72 3.75 9.77 6.39
CA ALA A 72 2.73 10.07 5.39
C ALA A 72 2.47 11.59 5.32
N LEU A 73 2.28 12.26 6.46
CA LEU A 73 2.15 13.71 6.53
C LEU A 73 3.35 14.45 5.94
N ALA A 74 4.57 13.99 6.24
CA ALA A 74 5.79 14.58 5.69
C ALA A 74 5.91 14.34 4.18
N ALA A 75 5.44 13.21 3.66
CA ALA A 75 5.40 12.92 2.24
C ALA A 75 4.42 13.84 1.51
N SER A 76 3.18 13.96 2.03
CA SER A 76 2.17 14.88 1.49
C SER A 76 2.65 16.34 1.51
N TRP A 77 3.29 16.77 2.59
CA TRP A 77 3.85 18.13 2.70
C TRP A 77 4.97 18.41 1.68
N ARG A 78 5.77 17.40 1.33
CA ARG A 78 6.87 17.52 0.35
C ARG A 78 6.38 17.49 -1.09
N GLN A 79 5.10 17.29 -1.33
CA GLN A 79 4.48 17.31 -2.65
C GLN A 79 3.56 18.53 -2.77
N PRO A 80 4.13 19.74 -2.88
CA PRO A 80 3.36 20.98 -2.91
C PRO A 80 2.42 21.05 -4.11
N GLU A 81 2.80 20.47 -5.24
CA GLU A 81 1.95 20.41 -6.44
C GLU A 81 0.61 19.71 -6.16
N TYR A 82 0.64 18.61 -5.41
CA TYR A 82 -0.56 17.86 -5.06
C TYR A 82 -1.51 18.70 -4.18
N GLY A 83 -0.99 19.28 -3.09
CA GLY A 83 -1.80 20.10 -2.19
C GLY A 83 -2.30 21.40 -2.83
N PHE A 84 -1.44 22.10 -3.58
CA PHE A 84 -1.79 23.36 -4.22
C PHE A 84 -2.78 23.19 -5.37
N THR A 85 -2.59 22.18 -6.23
CA THR A 85 -3.52 21.88 -7.34
C THR A 85 -4.92 21.61 -6.78
N ARG A 86 -5.01 20.84 -5.70
CA ARG A 86 -6.28 20.53 -5.06
C ARG A 86 -6.95 21.77 -4.47
N LEU A 87 -6.22 22.61 -3.74
CA LEU A 87 -6.73 23.88 -3.21
C LEU A 87 -7.20 24.82 -4.33
N PHE A 88 -6.42 24.92 -5.40
CA PHE A 88 -6.77 25.71 -6.58
C PHE A 88 -8.05 25.18 -7.25
N ASN A 89 -8.17 23.88 -7.46
CA ASN A 89 -9.35 23.26 -8.06
C ASN A 89 -10.61 23.49 -7.23
N HIS A 90 -10.52 23.36 -5.89
CA HIS A 90 -11.64 23.71 -4.99
C HIS A 90 -12.04 25.18 -5.13
N GLY A 91 -11.05 26.08 -5.12
CA GLY A 91 -11.30 27.51 -5.26
C GLY A 91 -11.97 27.86 -6.59
N VAL A 92 -11.46 27.33 -7.70
CA VAL A 92 -12.01 27.57 -9.04
C VAL A 92 -13.42 27.00 -9.17
N ILE A 93 -13.67 25.77 -8.72
CA ILE A 93 -15.00 25.15 -8.80
C ILE A 93 -16.00 25.91 -7.91
N ALA A 94 -15.60 26.27 -6.69
CA ALA A 94 -16.44 27.03 -5.77
C ALA A 94 -16.79 28.41 -6.34
N LEU A 95 -15.81 29.12 -6.91
CA LEU A 95 -16.02 30.42 -7.54
C LEU A 95 -16.90 30.32 -8.78
N ALA A 96 -16.61 29.38 -9.68
CA ALA A 96 -17.40 29.18 -10.91
C ALA A 96 -18.85 28.84 -10.59
N THR A 97 -19.07 27.91 -9.64
CA THR A 97 -20.43 27.53 -9.20
C THR A 97 -21.14 28.71 -8.53
N SER A 98 -20.48 29.44 -7.64
CA SER A 98 -21.08 30.56 -6.92
C SER A 98 -21.42 31.75 -7.82
N LEU A 99 -20.55 32.05 -8.79
CA LEU A 99 -20.77 33.13 -9.77
C LEU A 99 -21.90 32.77 -10.75
N THR A 100 -22.02 31.50 -11.13
CA THR A 100 -23.08 31.02 -12.03
C THR A 100 -24.47 31.14 -11.40
N PHE A 101 -24.57 30.90 -10.09
CA PHE A 101 -25.83 30.92 -9.33
C PHE A 101 -25.92 32.11 -8.37
N LEU A 102 -25.34 33.25 -8.78
CA LEU A 102 -25.26 34.43 -7.93
C LEU A 102 -26.66 35.02 -7.67
N GLN A 103 -26.96 35.32 -6.40
CA GLN A 103 -28.15 36.08 -5.98
C GLN A 103 -29.49 35.53 -6.51
N LEU A 104 -29.71 34.22 -6.42
CA LEU A 104 -30.99 33.60 -6.78
C LEU A 104 -32.15 34.14 -5.92
N GLY A 105 -33.25 34.54 -6.56
CA GLY A 105 -34.52 34.90 -5.94
C GLY A 105 -35.36 33.70 -5.49
N ASN A 106 -36.69 33.85 -5.55
CA ASN A 106 -37.70 32.91 -5.03
C ASN A 106 -38.71 32.41 -6.09
N SER A 107 -38.38 32.48 -7.38
CA SER A 107 -39.21 31.93 -8.45
C SER A 107 -39.07 30.40 -8.57
N ALA A 108 -40.02 29.76 -9.24
CA ALA A 108 -39.99 28.31 -9.50
C ALA A 108 -38.74 27.87 -10.29
N GLN A 109 -38.29 28.70 -11.24
CA GLN A 109 -37.07 28.46 -12.02
C GLN A 109 -35.81 28.55 -11.13
N GLU A 110 -35.76 29.49 -10.21
CA GLU A 110 -34.62 29.66 -9.30
C GLU A 110 -34.50 28.51 -8.29
N ILE A 111 -35.62 27.87 -7.91
CA ILE A 111 -35.56 26.62 -7.13
C ILE A 111 -34.84 25.52 -7.91
N GLN A 112 -35.07 25.39 -9.22
CA GLN A 112 -34.35 24.41 -10.04
C GLN A 112 -32.84 24.71 -10.08
N TYR A 113 -32.46 25.99 -10.17
CA TYR A 113 -31.05 26.39 -10.11
C TYR A 113 -30.39 26.07 -8.76
N ARG A 114 -31.11 26.21 -7.63
CA ARG A 114 -30.60 25.78 -6.32
C ARG A 114 -30.35 24.27 -6.27
N VAL A 115 -31.28 23.47 -6.79
CA VAL A 115 -31.11 22.01 -6.86
C VAL A 115 -29.90 21.65 -7.72
N PHE A 116 -29.72 22.32 -8.85
CA PHE A 116 -28.57 22.09 -9.72
C PHE A 116 -27.24 22.51 -9.07
N ALA A 117 -27.21 23.61 -8.32
CA ALA A 117 -26.02 24.02 -7.56
C ALA A 117 -25.63 22.98 -6.50
N ILE A 118 -26.61 22.41 -5.78
CA ILE A 118 -26.38 21.31 -4.83
C ILE A 118 -25.85 20.07 -5.56
N PHE A 119 -26.43 19.72 -6.71
CA PHE A 119 -25.95 18.61 -7.53
C PHE A 119 -24.49 18.82 -7.97
N MET A 120 -24.13 20.03 -8.42
CA MET A 120 -22.74 20.36 -8.77
C MET A 120 -21.79 20.21 -7.58
N ALA A 121 -22.21 20.62 -6.38
CA ALA A 121 -21.41 20.44 -5.16
C ALA A 121 -21.19 18.95 -4.83
N ILE A 122 -22.19 18.09 -5.06
CA ILE A 122 -22.09 16.63 -4.87
C ILE A 122 -21.12 15.98 -5.87
N MET A 123 -20.89 16.59 -7.03
CA MET A 123 -19.93 16.10 -8.03
C MET A 123 -18.47 16.41 -7.68
N ILE A 124 -18.21 17.35 -6.76
CA ILE A 124 -16.84 17.76 -6.38
C ILE A 124 -16.00 16.59 -5.84
N PRO A 125 -16.49 15.76 -4.88
CA PRO A 125 -15.75 14.59 -4.42
C PRO A 125 -15.36 13.62 -5.53
N LEU A 126 -16.18 13.47 -6.57
CA LEU A 126 -15.89 12.55 -7.68
C LEU A 126 -14.65 12.98 -8.47
N ALA A 127 -14.48 14.30 -8.66
CA ALA A 127 -13.28 14.85 -9.30
C ALA A 127 -12.02 14.67 -8.43
N ILE A 128 -12.16 14.84 -7.11
CA ILE A 128 -11.04 14.72 -6.15
C ILE A 128 -10.51 13.29 -6.09
N VAL A 129 -11.39 12.28 -6.17
CA VAL A 129 -10.98 10.86 -6.13
C VAL A 129 -9.97 10.56 -7.25
N SER A 130 -10.15 11.12 -8.45
CA SER A 130 -9.23 10.94 -9.57
C SER A 130 -7.84 11.53 -9.32
N GLU A 131 -7.71 12.53 -8.44
CA GLU A 131 -6.43 13.10 -8.03
C GLU A 131 -5.77 12.29 -6.90
N VAL A 132 -6.57 11.79 -5.95
CA VAL A 132 -6.09 11.00 -4.80
C VAL A 132 -5.64 9.59 -5.21
N GLU A 133 -6.29 8.99 -6.20
CA GLU A 133 -6.01 7.64 -6.68
C GLU A 133 -4.52 7.38 -7.02
N PRO A 134 -3.85 8.17 -7.90
CA PRO A 134 -2.45 7.93 -8.25
C PRO A 134 -1.52 8.06 -7.03
N MET A 135 -1.82 8.99 -6.12
CA MET A 135 -1.07 9.17 -4.88
C MET A 135 -1.20 7.96 -3.96
N PHE A 136 -2.41 7.44 -3.81
CA PHE A 136 -2.68 6.24 -3.03
C PHE A 136 -1.99 5.01 -3.65
N ILE A 137 -2.00 4.85 -4.97
CA ILE A 137 -1.30 3.76 -5.67
C ILE A 137 0.21 3.82 -5.36
N HIS A 138 0.82 5.00 -5.41
CA HIS A 138 2.23 5.18 -5.09
C HIS A 138 2.56 4.78 -3.64
N ALA A 139 1.76 5.24 -2.68
CA ALA A 139 1.90 4.87 -1.28
C ALA A 139 1.71 3.35 -1.06
N ARG A 140 0.75 2.75 -1.76
CA ARG A 140 0.46 1.31 -1.69
C ARG A 140 1.59 0.45 -2.23
N MET A 141 2.26 0.87 -3.31
CA MET A 141 3.45 0.16 -3.83
C MET A 141 4.55 0.06 -2.77
N THR A 142 4.78 1.14 -2.02
CA THR A 142 5.74 1.14 -0.91
C THR A 142 5.28 0.21 0.22
N PHE A 143 3.99 0.27 0.57
CA PHE A 143 3.41 -0.60 1.60
C PHE A 143 3.54 -2.10 1.26
N ILE A 144 3.36 -2.53 0.02
CA ILE A 144 3.49 -3.94 -0.36
C ILE A 144 4.89 -4.47 0.00
N ARG A 145 5.93 -3.68 -0.26
CA ARG A 145 7.32 -4.01 0.11
C ARG A 145 7.54 -4.03 1.62
N GLU A 146 6.89 -3.14 2.36
CA GLU A 146 7.04 -3.03 3.83
C GLU A 146 6.20 -4.09 4.58
N SER A 147 5.11 -4.53 3.97
CA SER A 147 4.26 -5.61 4.47
C SER A 147 4.93 -6.98 4.31
N SER A 148 5.65 -7.23 3.21
CA SER A 148 6.36 -8.49 3.00
C SER A 148 7.47 -8.73 4.03
N SER A 149 8.09 -7.66 4.54
CA SER A 149 9.06 -7.70 5.63
C SER A 149 8.45 -7.56 7.03
N ARG A 150 7.10 -7.57 7.15
CA ARG A 150 6.35 -7.44 8.42
C ARG A 150 6.74 -6.19 9.24
N MET A 151 7.01 -5.06 8.57
CA MET A 151 7.38 -3.82 9.28
C MET A 151 6.21 -3.24 10.09
N TYR A 152 4.99 -3.25 9.53
CA TYR A 152 3.79 -2.74 10.20
C TYR A 152 2.50 -3.29 9.57
N SER A 153 1.37 -3.09 10.25
CA SER A 153 0.05 -3.59 9.86
C SER A 153 -0.60 -2.83 8.68
N GLU A 154 -1.40 -3.53 7.87
CA GLU A 154 -2.22 -2.91 6.83
C GLU A 154 -3.21 -1.87 7.36
N PHE A 155 -3.73 -2.06 8.58
CA PHE A 155 -4.58 -1.08 9.24
C PHE A 155 -3.83 0.21 9.59
N VAL A 156 -2.54 0.09 9.93
CA VAL A 156 -1.67 1.24 10.18
C VAL A 156 -1.40 2.00 8.87
N PHE A 157 -1.21 1.28 7.75
CA PHE A 157 -1.12 1.90 6.44
C PHE A 157 -2.39 2.72 6.14
N ALA A 158 -3.56 2.09 6.19
CA ALA A 158 -4.83 2.71 5.85
C ALA A 158 -5.12 3.94 6.72
N LEU A 159 -5.00 3.81 8.04
CA LEU A 159 -5.24 4.91 8.97
C LEU A 159 -4.18 6.02 8.81
N GLY A 160 -2.93 5.66 8.53
CA GLY A 160 -1.86 6.62 8.25
C GLY A 160 -2.13 7.46 7.00
N GLN A 161 -2.66 6.86 5.93
CA GLN A 161 -3.08 7.60 4.73
C GLN A 161 -4.26 8.53 5.01
N VAL A 162 -5.29 8.05 5.70
CA VAL A 162 -6.45 8.89 6.08
C VAL A 162 -6.02 10.09 6.91
N ILE A 163 -5.18 9.87 7.94
CA ILE A 163 -4.67 10.96 8.79
C ILE A 163 -3.87 11.98 7.97
N ALA A 164 -3.10 11.52 6.98
CA ALA A 164 -2.30 12.40 6.14
C ALA A 164 -3.17 13.24 5.17
N GLU A 165 -4.34 12.76 4.78
CA GLU A 165 -5.26 13.46 3.88
C GLU A 165 -6.16 14.50 4.55
N ILE A 166 -6.47 14.35 5.85
CA ILE A 166 -7.37 15.27 6.58
C ILE A 166 -6.96 16.74 6.48
N PRO A 167 -5.68 17.13 6.64
CA PRO A 167 -5.30 18.55 6.58
C PRO A 167 -5.47 19.21 5.21
N TYR A 168 -5.57 18.41 4.15
CA TYR A 168 -5.59 18.89 2.77
C TYR A 168 -6.97 18.70 2.11
N SER A 169 -7.88 17.95 2.75
CA SER A 169 -9.25 17.67 2.28
C SER A 169 -10.21 18.74 2.78
#